data_AF-A0A1G5GF59-F1
#
_entry.id   AF-A0A1G5GF59-F1
#
_cell.length_a   1.000
_cell.length_b   1.000
_cell.length_c   1.000
_cell.angle_alpha   90.00
_cell.angle_beta   90.00
_cell.angle_gamma   90.00
#
_symmetry.space_group_name_H-M   'P 1'
#
loop_
_entity.id
_entity.type
_entity.pdbx_description
1 polymer ?
#
loop_
_entity_poly.entity_id
_entity_poly.type
_entity_poly.pdbx_seq_one_letter_code
_entity_poly.pdbx_strand_id
1 'polypeptide(L)'
;MKKKLITAVCMACILGGCKGVDVNTDIDTDIDVKFTEGDAALPTDTTSEVSENDADIDTETTEAADAGDADTDQELYIETDEDTLESVIHDGDKKIPVEIATGVYGPYIKKYDVDGDGEDEYVIAECEGTGTGMSIYGLCIVEIDNGSTVLTTYDGQYFTDILYDRIETSYDKASHEVTVTAKNEKGNESFSVKLEREEDLYEVYFGDIIRIRLEDDGIYLSAPTGYIFEEGTAPDYEQAVDVSGPITVDKDSNITVGDLSLGEDDGDKK
;
A
#
# COMPACT_ATOMS: atom_id res chain seq x y z
N MET A 1 -13.55 -43.59 -4.63
CA MET A 1 -13.02 -43.15 -5.94
C MET A 1 -14.08 -42.38 -6.72
N LYS A 2 -13.94 -41.05 -6.83
CA LYS A 2 -14.59 -40.23 -7.86
C LYS A 2 -13.59 -39.11 -8.20
N LYS A 3 -12.97 -39.15 -9.38
CA LYS A 3 -12.13 -38.05 -9.87
C LYS A 3 -13.08 -36.94 -10.35
N LYS A 4 -12.89 -35.70 -9.90
CA LYS A 4 -13.37 -34.53 -10.63
C LYS A 4 -12.20 -33.94 -11.39
N LEU A 5 -12.42 -33.70 -12.68
CA LEU A 5 -11.50 -33.05 -13.59
C LEU A 5 -11.75 -31.55 -13.47
N ILE A 6 -10.73 -30.74 -13.18
CA ILE A 6 -10.80 -29.28 -13.32
C ILE A 6 -10.04 -28.94 -14.60
N THR A 7 -10.77 -28.34 -15.55
CA THR A 7 -10.21 -27.93 -16.85
C THR A 7 -9.74 -26.49 -16.72
N ALA A 8 -8.44 -26.25 -16.88
CA ALA A 8 -7.91 -24.91 -17.02
C ALA A 8 -8.39 -24.28 -18.33
N VAL A 9 -8.78 -23.01 -18.29
CA VAL A 9 -9.07 -22.18 -19.48
C VAL A 9 -8.00 -21.11 -19.56
N CYS A 10 -7.01 -21.32 -20.42
CA CYS A 10 -6.09 -20.24 -20.81
C CYS A 10 -6.85 -19.25 -21.70
N MET A 11 -6.97 -18.01 -21.25
CA MET A 11 -7.45 -16.89 -22.08
C MET A 11 -6.25 -16.33 -22.85
N ALA A 12 -6.09 -16.71 -24.11
CA ALA A 12 -5.01 -16.19 -24.97
C ALA A 12 -5.42 -14.87 -25.63
N CYS A 13 -4.54 -13.87 -25.59
CA CYS A 13 -4.73 -12.60 -26.27
C CYS A 13 -4.81 -12.78 -27.80
N ILE A 14 -5.82 -12.19 -28.45
CA ILE A 14 -5.87 -12.03 -29.91
C ILE A 14 -6.26 -10.59 -30.26
N LEU A 15 -5.32 -9.89 -30.89
CA LEU A 15 -5.54 -8.61 -31.58
C LEU A 15 -6.31 -8.83 -32.90
N GLY A 16 -7.21 -7.91 -33.24
CA GLY A 16 -7.78 -7.80 -34.59
C GLY A 16 -9.30 -7.64 -34.62
N GLY A 17 -9.77 -6.40 -34.73
CA GLY A 17 -11.21 -6.11 -34.77
C GLY A 17 -11.85 -6.25 -36.15
N CYS A 18 -13.14 -6.61 -36.18
CA CYS A 18 -14.12 -6.08 -37.14
C CYS A 18 -15.57 -6.42 -36.75
N LYS A 19 -16.38 -5.36 -36.56
CA LYS A 19 -17.83 -5.26 -36.85
C LYS A 19 -18.77 -6.43 -36.47
N GLY A 20 -19.41 -6.27 -35.30
CA GLY A 20 -20.87 -6.16 -35.19
C GLY A 20 -21.74 -7.42 -35.42
N VAL A 21 -22.32 -7.92 -34.31
CA VAL A 21 -23.65 -8.54 -34.27
C VAL A 21 -24.33 -8.07 -32.98
N ASP A 22 -25.57 -7.61 -33.07
CA ASP A 22 -26.37 -7.15 -31.93
C ASP A 22 -26.83 -8.31 -31.03
N VAL A 23 -26.84 -8.09 -29.72
CA VAL A 23 -27.73 -8.83 -28.80
C VAL A 23 -28.46 -7.80 -27.95
N ASN A 24 -29.77 -7.67 -28.22
CA ASN A 24 -30.66 -6.79 -27.49
C ASN A 24 -31.16 -7.47 -26.21
N THR A 25 -31.02 -6.81 -25.06
CA THR A 25 -31.85 -7.07 -23.88
C THR A 25 -32.13 -5.73 -23.19
N ASP A 26 -33.39 -5.31 -23.27
CA ASP A 26 -33.85 -4.03 -22.78
C ASP A 26 -33.86 -3.96 -21.24
N ILE A 27 -33.33 -2.87 -20.67
CA ILE A 27 -33.80 -2.35 -19.38
C ILE A 27 -34.12 -0.86 -19.59
N ASP A 28 -35.33 -0.51 -19.20
CA ASP A 28 -36.01 0.73 -19.55
C ASP A 28 -36.13 1.62 -18.29
N THR A 29 -35.37 2.72 -18.24
CA THR A 29 -35.53 3.80 -17.24
C THR A 29 -35.18 5.16 -17.85
N ASP A 30 -36.19 5.91 -18.25
CA ASP A 30 -36.07 7.32 -18.65
C ASP A 30 -35.53 8.21 -17.51
N ILE A 31 -34.40 8.88 -17.73
CA ILE A 31 -34.02 10.10 -16.99
C ILE A 31 -33.55 11.17 -17.99
N ASP A 32 -34.45 12.11 -18.28
CA ASP A 32 -34.26 13.20 -19.26
C ASP A 32 -33.58 14.41 -18.61
N VAL A 33 -32.24 14.43 -18.51
CA VAL A 33 -31.48 15.55 -17.94
C VAL A 33 -31.24 16.64 -19.00
N LYS A 34 -31.99 17.74 -18.89
CA LYS A 34 -31.81 18.93 -19.73
C LYS A 34 -30.75 19.86 -19.13
N PHE A 35 -29.68 20.09 -19.87
CA PHE A 35 -28.75 21.17 -19.60
C PHE A 35 -29.36 22.51 -20.04
N THR A 36 -29.38 23.48 -19.13
CA THR A 36 -29.65 24.89 -19.44
C THR A 36 -28.60 25.76 -18.76
N GLU A 37 -27.80 26.45 -19.57
CA GLU A 37 -26.88 27.49 -19.11
C GLU A 37 -27.68 28.67 -18.53
N GLY A 38 -27.25 29.19 -17.38
CA GLY A 38 -27.94 30.25 -16.65
C GLY A 38 -26.96 31.14 -15.89
N ASP A 39 -26.51 32.20 -16.54
CA ASP A 39 -25.71 33.28 -15.95
C ASP A 39 -26.49 34.00 -14.83
N ALA A 40 -25.87 34.20 -13.67
CA ALA A 40 -26.50 34.82 -12.50
C ALA A 40 -25.47 35.63 -11.70
N ALA A 41 -25.47 36.94 -11.90
CA ALA A 41 -24.58 37.89 -11.23
C ALA A 41 -24.83 38.00 -9.71
N LEU A 42 -23.75 38.20 -8.95
CA LEU A 42 -23.79 38.59 -7.54
C LEU A 42 -24.05 40.11 -7.40
N PRO A 43 -24.91 40.56 -6.46
CA PRO A 43 -25.23 41.97 -6.28
C PRO A 43 -24.20 42.72 -5.42
N THR A 44 -23.99 43.99 -5.74
CA THR A 44 -23.14 44.98 -5.05
C THR A 44 -23.97 46.01 -4.27
N ASP A 45 -23.58 46.35 -3.04
CA ASP A 45 -23.54 47.71 -2.41
C ASP A 45 -23.57 47.63 -0.85
N THR A 46 -23.09 48.59 -0.03
CA THR A 46 -22.01 49.61 -0.11
C THR A 46 -21.97 50.44 1.21
N THR A 47 -20.78 50.68 1.82
CA THR A 47 -20.45 51.66 2.93
C THR A 47 -21.19 51.53 4.29
N SER A 48 -20.73 51.92 5.49
CA SER A 48 -19.51 52.61 6.06
C SER A 48 -19.56 52.47 7.63
N GLU A 49 -18.63 52.88 8.52
CA GLU A 49 -17.35 53.61 8.46
C GLU A 49 -16.44 53.34 9.71
N VAL A 50 -15.11 53.43 9.53
CA VAL A 50 -13.98 53.81 10.43
C VAL A 50 -14.11 53.83 11.99
N SER A 51 -13.17 53.13 12.67
CA SER A 51 -12.33 53.73 13.75
C SER A 51 -10.99 53.00 13.93
N GLU A 52 -9.91 53.76 14.08
CA GLU A 52 -8.51 53.30 14.18
C GLU A 52 -8.16 52.66 15.53
N ASN A 53 -7.14 51.79 15.54
CA ASN A 53 -6.17 51.67 16.64
C ASN A 53 -4.93 50.90 16.14
N ASP A 54 -3.79 51.60 16.08
CA ASP A 54 -2.49 50.97 15.86
C ASP A 54 -2.08 50.13 17.07
N ALA A 55 -1.65 48.89 16.82
CA ALA A 55 -0.91 48.07 17.78
C ALA A 55 0.11 47.20 17.04
N ASP A 56 1.33 47.72 16.97
CA ASP A 56 2.57 47.11 16.49
C ASP A 56 2.83 45.74 17.13
N ILE A 57 2.73 44.64 16.37
CA ILE A 57 3.21 43.30 16.76
C ILE A 57 3.90 42.62 15.57
N ASP A 58 5.22 42.50 15.73
CA ASP A 58 6.19 41.54 15.20
C ASP A 58 5.95 40.84 13.85
N THR A 59 6.92 41.01 12.95
CA THR A 59 7.10 40.16 11.78
C THR A 59 7.88 38.91 12.16
N GLU A 60 7.22 37.96 12.82
CA GLU A 60 7.78 36.62 12.93
C GLU A 60 7.95 36.03 11.52
N THR A 61 9.20 35.64 11.26
CA THR A 61 9.62 35.11 9.97
C THR A 61 9.05 33.71 9.85
N THR A 62 8.32 33.43 8.77
CA THR A 62 7.83 32.07 8.51
C THR A 62 9.04 31.15 8.38
N GLU A 63 9.29 30.36 9.43
CA GLU A 63 10.24 29.25 9.38
C GLU A 63 9.81 28.33 8.24
N ALA A 64 10.68 28.17 7.26
CA ALA A 64 10.50 27.16 6.24
C ALA A 64 10.45 25.80 6.95
N ALA A 65 9.55 24.92 6.51
CA ALA A 65 9.50 23.56 7.03
C ALA A 65 10.90 22.94 6.89
N ASP A 66 11.40 22.39 8.00
CA ASP A 66 12.66 21.69 8.09
C ASP A 66 12.59 20.46 7.19
N ALA A 67 13.10 20.59 5.96
CA ALA A 67 13.27 19.47 5.05
C ALA A 67 14.29 18.55 5.71
N GLY A 68 13.84 17.37 6.13
CA GLY A 68 14.58 16.49 7.03
C GLY A 68 16.03 16.31 6.60
N ASP A 69 16.95 16.60 7.53
CA ASP A 69 18.39 16.52 7.34
C ASP A 69 18.76 15.12 6.82
N ALA A 70 19.05 15.02 5.53
CA ALA A 70 19.45 13.77 4.90
C ALA A 70 20.81 13.38 5.47
N ASP A 71 20.83 12.30 6.26
CA ASP A 71 22.02 11.74 6.89
C ASP A 71 22.98 11.17 5.83
N THR A 72 23.69 12.08 5.17
CA THR A 72 24.58 11.82 4.02
C THR A 72 25.87 11.10 4.39
N ASP A 73 26.03 10.71 5.66
CA ASP A 73 27.06 9.80 6.15
C ASP A 73 26.67 8.31 5.97
N GLN A 74 25.47 7.97 5.47
CA GLN A 74 25.12 6.60 5.07
C GLN A 74 25.80 6.20 3.75
N GLU A 75 26.58 5.10 3.76
CA GLU A 75 27.24 4.57 2.54
C GLU A 75 26.24 4.02 1.50
N LEU A 76 25.01 3.70 1.91
CA LEU A 76 23.94 3.16 1.09
C LEU A 76 22.65 3.97 1.26
N TYR A 77 22.18 4.64 0.19
CA TYR A 77 20.91 5.38 0.19
C TYR A 77 20.30 5.46 -1.22
N ILE A 78 19.06 5.96 -1.31
CA ILE A 78 18.38 6.28 -2.58
C ILE A 78 18.26 7.80 -2.70
N GLU A 79 18.68 8.35 -3.85
CA GLU A 79 18.44 9.73 -4.25
C GLU A 79 17.37 9.75 -5.36
N THR A 80 16.43 10.69 -5.30
CA THR A 80 15.37 10.85 -6.31
C THR A 80 15.30 12.29 -6.74
N ASP A 81 15.33 12.52 -8.05
CA ASP A 81 15.16 13.84 -8.65
C ASP A 81 13.66 14.22 -8.64
N GLU A 82 13.29 15.31 -7.97
CA GLU A 82 11.88 15.74 -7.86
C GLU A 82 11.29 16.24 -9.18
N ASP A 83 12.11 16.70 -10.14
CA ASP A 83 11.67 17.21 -11.44
C ASP A 83 11.48 16.07 -12.47
N THR A 84 12.31 15.03 -12.42
CA THR A 84 12.26 13.89 -13.38
C THR A 84 11.62 12.62 -12.81
N LEU A 85 11.55 12.48 -11.48
CA LEU A 85 11.21 11.27 -10.73
C LEU A 85 12.16 10.08 -10.97
N GLU A 86 13.33 10.33 -11.57
CA GLU A 86 14.38 9.31 -11.73
C GLU A 86 15.05 9.04 -10.37
N SER A 87 15.17 7.76 -10.00
CA SER A 87 15.79 7.34 -8.74
C SER A 87 17.13 6.64 -8.96
N VAL A 88 18.06 6.81 -8.03
CA VAL A 88 19.41 6.25 -8.09
C VAL A 88 19.82 5.69 -6.73
N ILE A 89 20.22 4.43 -6.69
CA ILE A 89 20.91 3.85 -5.53
C ILE A 89 22.34 4.35 -5.52
N HIS A 90 22.78 4.87 -4.39
CA HIS A 90 24.17 5.21 -4.10
C HIS A 90 24.76 4.15 -3.16
N ASP A 91 25.84 3.47 -3.57
CA ASP A 91 26.60 2.47 -2.79
C ASP A 91 28.09 2.88 -2.83
N GLY A 92 28.46 3.79 -1.94
CA GLY A 92 29.75 4.49 -1.97
C GLY A 92 29.97 5.24 -3.30
N ASP A 93 31.00 4.84 -4.06
CA ASP A 93 31.29 5.40 -5.40
C ASP A 93 30.34 4.88 -6.50
N LYS A 94 29.54 3.83 -6.25
CA LYS A 94 28.62 3.28 -7.25
C LYS A 94 27.32 4.08 -7.30
N LYS A 95 26.80 4.24 -8.51
CA LYS A 95 25.48 4.82 -8.79
C LYS A 95 24.71 3.89 -9.72
N ILE A 96 23.54 3.44 -9.29
CA ILE A 96 22.71 2.47 -10.02
C ILE A 96 21.32 3.08 -10.23
N PRO A 97 20.97 3.49 -11.46
CA PRO A 97 19.62 3.98 -11.76
C PRO A 97 18.58 2.90 -11.55
N VAL A 98 17.44 3.25 -10.96
CA VAL A 98 16.30 2.37 -10.68
C VAL A 98 14.97 3.11 -10.93
N GLU A 99 13.95 2.36 -11.35
CA GLU A 99 12.59 2.85 -11.58
C GLU A 99 11.70 2.28 -10.46
N ILE A 100 11.46 3.08 -9.41
CA ILE A 100 10.75 2.69 -8.19
C ILE A 100 9.83 3.82 -7.71
N ALA A 101 8.84 3.48 -6.89
CA ALA A 101 8.00 4.45 -6.21
C ALA A 101 8.63 4.95 -4.89
N THR A 102 8.58 6.25 -4.65
CA THR A 102 9.26 6.88 -3.51
C THR A 102 8.31 7.52 -2.49
N GLY A 103 7.11 7.91 -2.91
CA GLY A 103 6.05 8.42 -2.04
C GLY A 103 6.46 9.63 -1.19
N VAL A 104 5.69 9.90 -0.13
CA VAL A 104 6.02 10.97 0.85
C VAL A 104 6.89 10.45 1.99
N TYR A 105 6.81 9.15 2.29
CA TYR A 105 7.56 8.54 3.40
C TYR A 105 8.94 8.01 3.00
N GLY A 106 9.27 8.07 1.70
CA GLY A 106 10.53 7.57 1.17
C GLY A 106 10.56 6.05 0.99
N PRO A 107 11.40 5.54 0.08
CA PRO A 107 11.75 4.12 0.03
C PRO A 107 12.77 3.80 1.13
N TYR A 108 12.75 2.57 1.64
CA TYR A 108 13.84 2.04 2.47
C TYR A 108 14.73 1.14 1.63
N ILE A 109 16.04 1.15 1.88
CA ILE A 109 16.99 0.29 1.17
C ILE A 109 17.91 -0.42 2.15
N LYS A 110 18.24 -1.67 1.82
CA LYS A 110 19.27 -2.46 2.49
C LYS A 110 19.95 -3.38 1.49
N LYS A 111 21.15 -3.85 1.80
CA LYS A 111 21.95 -4.68 0.91
C LYS A 111 22.47 -5.92 1.64
N TYR A 112 22.17 -7.10 1.10
CA TYR A 112 22.52 -8.41 1.66
C TYR A 112 22.18 -9.54 0.67
N ASP A 113 22.97 -10.61 0.71
CA ASP A 113 22.71 -11.93 0.12
C ASP A 113 21.31 -12.47 0.53
N VAL A 114 20.29 -12.30 -0.33
CA VAL A 114 18.91 -12.74 -0.06
C VAL A 114 18.62 -14.16 -0.53
N ASP A 115 19.35 -14.63 -1.55
CA ASP A 115 19.10 -15.91 -2.23
C ASP A 115 20.08 -17.03 -1.82
N GLY A 116 21.11 -16.69 -1.04
CA GLY A 116 22.15 -17.58 -0.53
C GLY A 116 23.23 -17.97 -1.56
N ASP A 117 23.48 -17.18 -2.60
CA ASP A 117 24.57 -17.40 -3.58
C ASP A 117 25.94 -16.85 -3.13
N GLY A 118 25.95 -15.82 -2.28
CA GLY A 118 27.13 -15.21 -1.68
C GLY A 118 27.57 -13.87 -2.27
N GLU A 119 26.87 -13.33 -3.26
CA GLU A 119 26.88 -11.90 -3.61
C GLU A 119 25.75 -11.15 -2.85
N ASP A 120 25.74 -9.82 -2.85
CA ASP A 120 24.68 -9.02 -2.19
C ASP A 120 23.75 -8.35 -3.21
N GLU A 121 22.44 -8.53 -3.04
CA GLU A 121 21.39 -7.78 -3.75
C GLU A 121 21.10 -6.45 -3.03
N TYR A 122 20.53 -5.48 -3.76
CA TYR A 122 19.85 -4.35 -3.10
C TYR A 122 18.36 -4.66 -2.97
N VAL A 123 17.87 -4.60 -1.74
CA VAL A 123 16.48 -4.85 -1.37
C VAL A 123 15.85 -3.51 -1.01
N ILE A 124 14.76 -3.17 -1.68
CA ILE A 124 14.09 -1.88 -1.56
C ILE A 124 12.64 -2.10 -1.12
N ALA A 125 12.21 -1.43 -0.06
CA ALA A 125 10.80 -1.24 0.23
C ALA A 125 10.36 0.07 -0.44
N GLU A 126 9.68 -0.01 -1.59
CA GLU A 126 9.25 1.17 -2.36
C GLU A 126 7.91 1.70 -1.86
N CYS A 127 7.75 3.03 -1.74
CA CYS A 127 6.53 3.63 -1.19
C CYS A 127 5.59 4.03 -2.34
N GLU A 128 4.64 3.14 -2.67
CA GLU A 128 3.75 3.28 -3.83
C GLU A 128 2.60 4.26 -3.61
N GLY A 129 2.12 4.35 -2.38
CA GLY A 129 0.87 5.04 -2.08
C GLY A 129 0.88 5.82 -0.78
N THR A 130 0.20 6.97 -0.79
CA THR A 130 -0.12 7.78 0.39
C THR A 130 -1.63 8.02 0.44
N GLY A 131 -2.38 6.95 0.71
CA GLY A 131 -3.84 7.01 0.88
C GLY A 131 -4.19 7.34 2.33
N THR A 132 -4.99 8.38 2.58
CA THR A 132 -5.58 8.71 3.89
C THR A 132 -4.64 8.80 5.12
N GLY A 133 -3.32 8.91 4.92
CA GLY A 133 -2.32 8.92 6.01
C GLY A 133 -1.71 7.55 6.33
N MET A 134 -1.88 6.59 5.42
CA MET A 134 -1.39 5.23 5.49
C MET A 134 -0.44 4.94 4.31
N SER A 135 0.54 4.07 4.54
CA SER A 135 1.62 3.76 3.58
C SER A 135 1.43 2.36 3.00
N ILE A 136 1.48 2.28 1.67
CA ILE A 136 1.50 1.03 0.92
C ILE A 136 2.90 0.86 0.38
N TYR A 137 3.60 -0.18 0.84
CA TYR A 137 4.95 -0.53 0.39
C TYR A 137 4.94 -1.74 -0.56
N GLY A 138 5.61 -1.57 -1.70
CA GLY A 138 6.06 -2.67 -2.55
C GLY A 138 7.46 -3.15 -2.13
N LEU A 139 7.93 -4.22 -2.79
CA LEU A 139 9.26 -4.79 -2.63
C LEU A 139 9.95 -4.85 -4.00
N CYS A 140 11.10 -4.20 -4.12
CA CYS A 140 12.01 -4.35 -5.25
C CYS A 140 13.27 -5.11 -4.85
N ILE A 141 13.75 -5.97 -5.75
CA ILE A 141 15.04 -6.65 -5.67
C ILE A 141 15.87 -6.20 -6.88
N VAL A 142 17.11 -5.79 -6.61
CA VAL A 142 18.04 -5.27 -7.63
C VAL A 142 19.30 -6.14 -7.66
N GLU A 143 19.40 -6.94 -8.71
CA GLU A 143 20.54 -7.80 -9.00
C GLU A 143 21.50 -7.12 -10.00
N ILE A 144 22.80 -7.41 -9.92
CA ILE A 144 23.83 -6.87 -10.82
C ILE A 144 24.50 -8.01 -11.61
N ASP A 145 23.79 -8.60 -12.57
CA ASP A 145 24.32 -9.64 -13.44
C ASP A 145 25.29 -9.05 -14.48
N ASN A 146 26.59 -9.41 -14.38
CA ASN A 146 27.64 -9.04 -15.34
C ASN A 146 27.74 -7.53 -15.64
N GLY A 147 27.32 -6.67 -14.70
CA GLY A 147 27.29 -5.21 -14.85
C GLY A 147 26.05 -4.65 -15.55
N SER A 148 25.04 -5.49 -15.80
CA SER A 148 23.66 -5.07 -16.08
C SER A 148 22.86 -5.07 -14.79
N THR A 149 22.04 -4.05 -14.59
CA THR A 149 21.02 -4.06 -13.53
C THR A 149 19.82 -4.89 -13.98
N VAL A 150 19.33 -5.75 -13.10
CA VAL A 150 18.03 -6.42 -13.22
C VAL A 150 17.18 -5.96 -12.03
N LEU A 151 15.95 -5.53 -12.31
CA LEU A 151 15.00 -5.03 -11.32
C LEU A 151 13.76 -5.92 -11.36
N THR A 152 13.46 -6.56 -10.23
CA THR A 152 12.23 -7.34 -10.02
C THR A 152 11.38 -6.62 -8.98
N THR A 153 10.10 -6.40 -9.26
CA THR A 153 9.18 -5.65 -8.38
C THR A 153 7.95 -6.46 -7.99
N TYR A 154 7.47 -6.22 -6.78
CA TYR A 154 6.25 -6.78 -6.21
C TYR A 154 5.46 -5.66 -5.56
N ASP A 155 4.32 -5.29 -6.16
CA ASP A 155 3.51 -4.17 -5.69
C ASP A 155 2.71 -4.48 -4.42
N GLY A 156 2.16 -3.46 -3.77
CA GLY A 156 1.31 -3.61 -2.59
C GLY A 156 0.04 -4.44 -2.88
N GLN A 157 -0.43 -4.47 -4.13
CA GLN A 157 -1.56 -5.31 -4.53
C GLN A 157 -1.19 -6.80 -4.54
N TYR A 158 0.01 -7.16 -4.99
CA TYR A 158 0.54 -8.53 -4.94
C TYR A 158 0.55 -9.08 -3.51
N PHE A 159 1.00 -8.26 -2.55
CA PHE A 159 0.95 -8.64 -1.13
C PHE A 159 -0.48 -8.70 -0.57
N THR A 160 -1.34 -7.76 -0.98
CA THR A 160 -2.76 -7.74 -0.61
C THR A 160 -3.50 -9.00 -1.09
N ASP A 161 -3.24 -9.45 -2.32
CA ASP A 161 -3.81 -10.68 -2.89
C ASP A 161 -3.36 -11.92 -2.10
N ILE A 162 -2.08 -12.00 -1.71
CA ILE A 162 -1.56 -13.08 -0.85
C ILE A 162 -2.29 -13.11 0.50
N LEU A 163 -2.56 -11.95 1.10
CA LEU A 163 -3.27 -11.85 2.38
C LEU A 163 -4.73 -12.33 2.24
N TYR A 164 -5.46 -11.90 1.21
CA TYR A 164 -6.83 -12.36 0.96
C TYR A 164 -6.92 -13.87 0.66
N ASP A 165 -5.95 -14.45 -0.05
CA ASP A 165 -5.92 -15.90 -0.30
C ASP A 165 -5.61 -16.72 0.98
N ARG A 166 -4.83 -16.15 1.91
CA ARG A 166 -4.29 -16.86 3.07
C ARG A 166 -4.96 -16.56 4.40
N ILE A 167 -5.67 -15.46 4.54
CA ILE A 167 -6.43 -15.12 5.74
C ILE A 167 -7.90 -15.53 5.58
N GLU A 168 -8.51 -16.03 6.66
CA GLU A 168 -9.95 -16.22 6.79
C GLU A 168 -10.43 -15.46 8.03
N THR A 169 -11.55 -14.74 7.89
CA THR A 169 -12.13 -13.97 8.99
C THR A 169 -13.55 -14.44 9.32
N SER A 170 -13.94 -14.26 10.58
CA SER A 170 -15.31 -14.48 11.02
C SER A 170 -15.68 -13.50 12.13
N TYR A 171 -16.93 -13.03 12.12
CA TYR A 171 -17.45 -12.08 13.12
C TYR A 171 -18.67 -12.67 13.84
N ASP A 172 -18.66 -12.64 15.17
CA ASP A 172 -19.80 -12.99 16.01
C ASP A 172 -20.50 -11.73 16.56
N LYS A 173 -21.61 -11.37 15.91
CA LYS A 173 -22.50 -10.27 16.30
C LYS A 173 -22.97 -10.33 17.76
N ALA A 174 -23.06 -11.52 18.38
CA ALA A 174 -23.53 -11.63 19.76
C ALA A 174 -22.47 -11.27 20.81
N SER A 175 -21.19 -11.42 20.46
CA SER A 175 -20.05 -11.12 21.33
C SER A 175 -19.26 -9.89 20.89
N HIS A 176 -19.52 -9.35 19.69
CA HIS A 176 -18.70 -8.34 18.99
C HIS A 176 -17.25 -8.81 18.81
N GLU A 177 -17.03 -10.11 18.57
CA GLU A 177 -15.70 -10.69 18.42
C GLU A 177 -15.40 -11.01 16.95
N VAL A 178 -14.26 -10.49 16.46
CA VAL A 178 -13.66 -10.87 15.18
C VAL A 178 -12.60 -11.91 15.46
N THR A 179 -12.60 -12.99 14.68
CA THR A 179 -11.51 -13.97 14.65
C THR A 179 -10.85 -13.93 13.28
N VAL A 180 -9.54 -13.67 13.27
CA VAL A 180 -8.65 -13.71 12.12
C VAL A 180 -7.92 -15.05 12.14
N THR A 181 -7.81 -15.74 11.01
CA THR A 181 -7.16 -17.06 10.90
C THR A 181 -6.21 -17.12 9.72
N ALA A 182 -4.93 -17.35 9.99
CA ALA A 182 -3.91 -17.57 8.99
C ALA A 182 -3.87 -19.04 8.52
N LYS A 183 -3.96 -19.27 7.21
CA LYS A 183 -3.75 -20.57 6.57
C LYS A 183 -2.25 -20.77 6.31
N ASN A 184 -1.64 -21.57 7.17
CA ASN A 184 -0.20 -21.83 7.23
C ASN A 184 0.11 -23.31 6.93
N GLU A 185 1.29 -23.58 6.38
CA GLU A 185 1.71 -24.94 6.03
C GLU A 185 1.89 -25.82 7.28
N LYS A 186 2.38 -25.22 8.37
CA LYS A 186 2.57 -25.90 9.66
C LYS A 186 1.26 -26.07 10.46
N GLY A 187 0.14 -25.57 9.93
CA GLY A 187 -1.19 -25.59 10.55
C GLY A 187 -1.69 -24.19 10.91
N ASN A 188 -3.00 -23.99 10.85
CA ASN A 188 -3.60 -22.67 10.99
C ASN A 188 -3.34 -22.04 12.37
N GLU A 189 -3.13 -20.72 12.36
CA GLU A 189 -3.06 -19.86 13.54
C GLU A 189 -4.31 -18.97 13.57
N SER A 190 -4.86 -18.70 14.75
CA SER A 190 -6.04 -17.84 14.90
C SER A 190 -5.85 -16.86 16.05
N PHE A 191 -6.24 -15.61 15.82
CA PHE A 191 -6.26 -14.54 16.82
C PHE A 191 -7.67 -13.93 16.86
N SER A 192 -8.18 -13.65 18.05
CA SER A 192 -9.53 -13.12 18.25
C SER A 192 -9.48 -11.81 19.03
N VAL A 193 -10.18 -10.80 18.53
CA VAL A 193 -10.27 -9.47 19.15
C VAL A 193 -11.74 -9.06 19.28
N LYS A 194 -12.09 -8.46 20.41
CA LYS A 194 -13.43 -7.95 20.67
C LYS A 194 -13.49 -6.47 20.36
N LEU A 195 -14.27 -6.09 19.35
CA LEU A 195 -14.47 -4.71 18.94
C LEU A 195 -15.22 -3.93 20.04
N GLU A 196 -14.72 -2.73 20.36
CA GLU A 196 -15.34 -1.82 21.33
C GLU A 196 -16.50 -1.00 20.74
N ARG A 197 -16.56 -0.87 19.42
CA ARG A 197 -17.68 -0.21 18.72
C ARG A 197 -18.98 -1.01 18.86
N GLU A 198 -20.06 -0.30 19.21
CA GLU A 198 -21.42 -0.86 19.32
C GLU A 198 -22.06 -1.18 17.95
N GLU A 199 -21.43 -0.73 16.87
CA GLU A 199 -21.85 -0.92 15.49
C GLU A 199 -21.49 -2.33 15.01
N ASP A 200 -22.32 -2.93 14.16
CA ASP A 200 -22.03 -4.23 13.57
C ASP A 200 -20.94 -4.10 12.50
N LEU A 201 -20.00 -5.05 12.47
CA LEU A 201 -19.00 -5.15 11.42
C LEU A 201 -19.65 -5.59 10.09
N TYR A 202 -19.31 -4.88 9.01
CA TYR A 202 -19.66 -5.22 7.64
C TYR A 202 -18.57 -6.08 6.97
N GLU A 203 -17.30 -5.68 7.08
CA GLU A 203 -16.17 -6.32 6.37
C GLU A 203 -14.85 -6.18 7.14
N VAL A 204 -13.97 -7.18 7.02
CA VAL A 204 -12.54 -7.08 7.38
C VAL A 204 -11.75 -6.90 6.09
N TYR A 205 -10.89 -5.89 6.05
CA TYR A 205 -10.24 -5.37 4.86
C TYR A 205 -8.71 -5.36 4.98
N PHE A 206 -8.04 -5.64 3.87
CA PHE A 206 -6.60 -5.42 3.64
C PHE A 206 -6.41 -4.57 2.38
N GLY A 207 -5.43 -3.67 2.37
CA GLY A 207 -5.05 -2.90 1.19
C GLY A 207 -4.45 -1.52 1.48
N ASP A 208 -4.99 -0.78 2.46
CA ASP A 208 -4.54 0.61 2.73
C ASP A 208 -3.22 0.70 3.50
N ILE A 209 -2.83 -0.36 4.22
CA ILE A 209 -1.53 -0.49 4.90
C ILE A 209 -0.89 -1.80 4.46
N ILE A 210 0.26 -1.69 3.78
CA ILE A 210 1.17 -2.81 3.50
C ILE A 210 2.56 -2.34 3.90
N ARG A 211 3.23 -3.09 4.77
CA ARG A 211 4.55 -2.76 5.32
C ARG A 211 5.55 -3.84 4.88
N ILE A 212 6.67 -3.41 4.30
CA ILE A 212 7.83 -4.27 4.02
C ILE A 212 8.96 -3.84 4.94
N ARG A 213 9.35 -4.71 5.89
CA ARG A 213 10.43 -4.46 6.84
C ARG A 213 11.71 -5.14 6.39
N LEU A 214 12.82 -4.39 6.41
CA LEU A 214 14.16 -4.86 6.02
C LEU A 214 15.04 -5.03 7.27
N GLU A 215 14.84 -6.12 7.99
CA GLU A 215 15.47 -6.39 9.30
C GLU A 215 16.85 -7.07 9.13
N ASP A 216 17.62 -7.26 10.20
CA ASP A 216 18.97 -7.86 10.13
C ASP A 216 18.96 -9.37 9.86
N ASP A 217 17.81 -10.03 10.05
CA ASP A 217 17.60 -11.47 9.86
C ASP A 217 16.63 -11.82 8.71
N GLY A 218 16.11 -10.82 7.98
CA GLY A 218 15.37 -11.04 6.73
C GLY A 218 14.43 -9.90 6.30
N ILE A 219 13.67 -10.19 5.24
CA ILE A 219 12.54 -9.37 4.76
C ILE A 219 11.27 -9.85 5.46
N TYR A 220 10.39 -8.94 5.87
CA TYR A 220 9.09 -9.29 6.45
C TYR A 220 7.95 -8.47 5.85
N LEU A 221 6.85 -9.15 5.49
CA LEU A 221 5.55 -8.55 5.25
C LEU A 221 4.87 -8.27 6.59
N SER A 222 4.16 -7.15 6.70
CA SER A 222 3.21 -6.86 7.79
C SER A 222 2.04 -6.04 7.25
N ALA A 223 0.83 -6.38 7.67
CA ALA A 223 -0.39 -5.66 7.31
C ALA A 223 -1.43 -5.80 8.44
N PRO A 224 -1.90 -4.69 9.03
CA PRO A 224 -3.01 -4.71 9.97
C PRO A 224 -4.34 -4.91 9.25
N THR A 225 -5.26 -5.63 9.90
CA THR A 225 -6.66 -5.69 9.46
C THR A 225 -7.35 -4.34 9.64
N GLY A 226 -7.98 -3.81 8.58
CA GLY A 226 -8.96 -2.74 8.68
C GLY A 226 -10.37 -3.29 8.93
N TYR A 227 -11.18 -2.57 9.69
CA TYR A 227 -12.55 -2.94 10.04
C TYR A 227 -13.56 -1.93 9.48
N ILE A 228 -14.40 -2.37 8.55
CA ILE A 228 -15.47 -1.54 7.98
C ILE A 228 -16.78 -1.95 8.66
N PHE A 229 -17.45 -0.99 9.28
CA PHE A 229 -18.72 -1.18 9.99
C PHE A 229 -19.94 -0.78 9.12
N GLU A 230 -21.16 -1.24 9.46
CA GLU A 230 -22.36 -1.13 8.60
C GLU A 230 -22.79 0.32 8.23
N GLU A 231 -22.48 1.32 9.05
CA GLU A 231 -22.69 2.76 8.78
C GLU A 231 -21.38 3.49 8.40
N GLY A 232 -20.23 2.80 8.44
CA GLY A 232 -18.91 3.31 8.09
C GLY A 232 -18.64 3.34 6.58
N THR A 233 -17.68 4.19 6.16
CA THR A 233 -17.26 4.32 4.75
C THR A 233 -15.75 4.19 4.53
N ALA A 234 -15.01 3.86 5.57
CA ALA A 234 -13.56 3.70 5.57
C ALA A 234 -13.18 2.63 6.62
N PRO A 235 -12.06 1.91 6.45
CA PRO A 235 -11.57 1.00 7.47
C PRO A 235 -11.14 1.74 8.73
N ASP A 236 -11.54 1.19 9.87
CA ASP A 236 -11.05 1.53 11.20
C ASP A 236 -9.89 0.59 11.56
N TYR A 237 -8.88 1.09 12.25
CA TYR A 237 -7.71 0.31 12.68
C TYR A 237 -7.60 0.24 14.21
N GLU A 238 -8.57 0.80 14.95
CA GLU A 238 -8.68 0.53 16.38
C GLU A 238 -8.83 -0.98 16.61
N GLN A 239 -7.93 -1.54 17.42
CA GLN A 239 -7.88 -2.97 17.77
C GLN A 239 -7.60 -3.91 16.57
N ALA A 240 -6.91 -3.41 15.53
CA ALA A 240 -6.47 -4.22 14.41
C ALA A 240 -5.59 -5.41 14.85
N VAL A 241 -5.65 -6.49 14.07
CA VAL A 241 -4.72 -7.63 14.16
C VAL A 241 -3.63 -7.43 13.12
N ASP A 242 -2.36 -7.35 13.54
CA ASP A 242 -1.23 -7.41 12.60
C ASP A 242 -1.11 -8.83 12.06
N VAL A 243 -1.04 -8.93 10.73
CA VAL A 243 -0.72 -10.15 10.00
C VAL A 243 0.68 -9.96 9.44
N SER A 244 1.66 -10.72 9.95
CA SER A 244 3.04 -10.60 9.51
C SER A 244 3.71 -11.94 9.21
N GLY A 245 4.67 -11.95 8.29
CA GLY A 245 5.39 -13.17 7.91
C GLY A 245 6.69 -12.89 7.16
N PRO A 246 7.67 -13.81 7.23
CA PRO A 246 8.92 -13.66 6.53
C PRO A 246 8.72 -13.78 5.01
N ILE A 247 9.48 -13.01 4.24
CA ILE A 247 9.62 -13.16 2.80
C ILE A 247 10.98 -13.80 2.53
N THR A 248 10.99 -14.88 1.74
CA THR A 248 12.21 -15.52 1.22
C THR A 248 12.32 -15.27 -0.28
N VAL A 249 13.52 -15.00 -0.76
CA VAL A 249 13.83 -14.77 -2.19
C VAL A 249 14.55 -16.00 -2.76
N ASP A 250 14.34 -16.31 -4.03
CA ASP A 250 15.11 -17.31 -4.77
C ASP A 250 16.04 -16.69 -5.84
N LYS A 251 16.82 -17.55 -6.50
CA LYS A 251 17.90 -17.17 -7.43
C LYS A 251 17.47 -16.49 -8.72
N ASP A 252 16.16 -16.45 -8.96
CA ASP A 252 15.54 -15.80 -10.10
C ASP A 252 14.68 -14.61 -9.60
N SER A 253 15.05 -14.02 -8.44
CA SER A 253 14.32 -12.99 -7.67
C SER A 253 12.90 -13.37 -7.21
N ASN A 254 12.43 -14.62 -7.34
CA ASN A 254 11.06 -14.95 -6.97
C ASN A 254 10.88 -14.98 -5.46
N ILE A 255 9.79 -14.37 -4.98
CA ILE A 255 9.49 -14.34 -3.55
C ILE A 255 8.49 -15.41 -3.11
N THR A 256 8.59 -15.81 -1.85
CA THR A 256 7.58 -16.60 -1.13
C THR A 256 7.36 -16.01 0.25
N VAL A 257 6.10 -15.70 0.59
CA VAL A 257 5.71 -15.34 1.96
C VAL A 257 5.55 -16.63 2.78
N GLY A 258 6.28 -16.76 3.88
CA GLY A 258 6.26 -17.93 4.77
C GLY A 258 4.98 -18.05 5.61
N ASP A 259 5.00 -18.84 6.68
CA ASP A 259 3.87 -18.92 7.62
C ASP A 259 3.62 -17.54 8.26
N LEU A 260 2.35 -17.11 8.30
CA LEU A 260 1.92 -15.83 8.85
C LEU A 260 1.64 -15.96 10.36
N SER A 261 2.17 -15.04 11.16
CA SER A 261 1.87 -14.88 12.57
C SER A 261 0.77 -13.82 12.76
N LEU A 262 0.00 -13.93 13.85
CA LEU A 262 -1.06 -12.99 14.20
C LEU A 262 -0.82 -12.37 15.59
N GLY A 263 -1.02 -11.06 15.71
CA GLY A 263 -0.89 -10.34 16.98
C GLY A 263 -1.76 -9.09 17.04
N GLU A 264 -1.79 -8.41 18.18
CA GLU A 264 -2.36 -7.06 18.29
C GLU A 264 -1.48 -6.09 17.48
N ASP A 265 -2.05 -5.28 16.58
CA ASP A 265 -1.32 -4.14 15.99
C ASP A 265 -1.21 -3.07 17.08
N ASP A 266 -0.01 -2.88 17.63
CA ASP A 266 0.25 -1.93 18.72
C ASP A 266 0.33 -0.47 18.25
N GLY A 267 0.20 -0.25 16.93
CA GLY A 267 0.23 1.08 16.29
C GLY A 267 1.60 1.75 16.29
N ASP A 268 2.65 1.07 16.77
CA ASP A 268 4.03 1.54 16.72
C ASP A 268 4.63 1.15 15.35
N LYS A 269 5.00 2.10 14.48
CA LYS A 269 6.19 2.95 14.66
C LYS A 269 7.45 2.15 14.94
N LYS A 270 7.85 1.36 13.96
CA LYS A 270 9.25 1.00 13.71
C LYS A 270 9.67 1.59 12.39
#